data_AF-A0A024HQ55-F1
#
_entry.id   AF-A0A024HQ55-F1
#
_cell.length_a   1.000
_cell.length_b   1.000
_cell.length_c   1.000
_cell.angle_alpha   90.00
_cell.angle_beta   90.00
_cell.angle_gamma   90.00
#
_symmetry.space_group_name_H-M   'P 1'
#
loop_
_entity.id
_entity.type
_entity.pdbx_description
1 polymer ?
#
loop_
_entity_poly.entity_id
_entity_poly.type
_entity_poly.pdbx_seq_one_letter_code
_entity_poly.pdbx_strand_id
1 'polypeptide(L)'
;MRNRKRTYSGCPVLTVATQISSYLDNGAVPANAQYLPVPPGKVVRKRGFWLHPGYRMHHTAVLFLISTDVYAMNADDFYERRDQFYCYLSHKAGTAYIGRVEQAGESQQLLHPLMPDLHEPLDVQLDGLTYVGHVISAI
;
A
#
# COMPACT_ATOMS: atom_id res chain seq x y z
N MET A 1 -11.59 16.38 2.64
CA MET A 1 -11.46 17.43 3.67
C MET A 1 -10.06 17.35 4.29
N ARG A 2 -9.36 18.48 4.36
CA ARG A 2 -7.98 18.60 4.88
C ARG A 2 -8.08 19.02 6.35
N ASN A 3 -7.76 18.14 7.30
CA ASN A 3 -7.77 18.53 8.71
C ASN A 3 -6.49 19.33 9.00
N ARG A 4 -6.59 20.38 9.82
CA ARG A 4 -5.56 21.42 10.04
C ARG A 4 -4.26 20.92 10.71
N LYS A 5 -4.03 19.60 10.77
CA LYS A 5 -2.79 18.94 11.24
C LYS A 5 -2.06 18.11 10.16
N ARG A 6 -2.32 18.35 8.87
CA ARG A 6 -1.80 17.54 7.73
C ARG A 6 -2.23 16.05 7.77
N THR A 7 -3.35 15.78 8.43
CA THR A 7 -3.98 14.46 8.48
C THR A 7 -5.20 14.42 7.55
N TYR A 8 -5.34 13.33 6.78
CA TYR A 8 -6.46 13.15 5.88
C TYR A 8 -7.62 12.48 6.62
N SER A 9 -8.81 13.06 6.52
CA SER A 9 -10.04 12.40 6.98
C SER A 9 -10.55 11.37 5.97
N GLY A 10 -10.06 11.44 4.73
CA GLY A 10 -10.34 10.49 3.66
C GLY A 10 -9.27 10.55 2.57
N CYS A 11 -9.05 9.42 1.93
CA CYS A 11 -7.99 9.17 0.96
C CYS A 11 -8.61 8.78 -0.40
N PRO A 12 -8.00 9.19 -1.53
CA PRO A 12 -8.48 8.80 -2.84
C PRO A 12 -8.34 7.29 -3.04
N VAL A 13 -9.22 6.69 -3.83
CA VAL A 13 -9.13 5.31 -4.27
C VAL A 13 -8.37 5.28 -5.60
N LEU A 14 -7.26 4.54 -5.66
CA LEU A 14 -6.47 4.34 -6.86
C LEU A 14 -6.52 2.86 -7.25
N THR A 15 -6.70 2.59 -8.54
CA THR A 15 -6.95 1.24 -9.06
C THR A 15 -5.85 0.74 -10.00
N VAL A 16 -5.25 1.64 -10.78
CA VAL A 16 -4.30 1.27 -11.84
C VAL A 16 -2.91 1.87 -11.57
N ALA A 17 -1.88 1.17 -12.05
CA ALA A 17 -0.47 1.57 -11.88
C ALA A 17 -0.18 3.01 -12.30
N THR A 18 -0.76 3.46 -13.41
CA THR A 18 -0.54 4.82 -13.93
C THR A 18 -1.03 5.91 -12.98
N GLN A 19 -2.12 5.66 -12.26
CA GLN A 19 -2.63 6.57 -11.23
C GLN A 19 -1.71 6.57 -10.01
N ILE A 20 -1.23 5.38 -9.60
CA ILE A 20 -0.31 5.23 -8.46
C ILE A 20 1.00 5.97 -8.75
N SER A 21 1.64 5.74 -9.90
CA SER A 21 2.87 6.44 -10.27
C SER A 21 2.69 7.96 -10.30
N SER A 22 1.63 8.45 -10.98
CA SER A 22 1.36 9.90 -11.04
C SER A 22 1.08 10.51 -9.67
N TYR A 23 0.44 9.77 -8.77
CA TYR A 23 0.20 10.17 -7.39
C TYR A 23 1.50 10.22 -6.57
N LEU A 24 2.38 9.24 -6.73
CA LEU A 24 3.67 9.20 -6.04
C LEU A 24 4.55 10.38 -6.49
N ASP A 25 4.71 10.56 -7.80
CA ASP A 25 5.59 11.58 -8.38
C ASP A 25 5.09 12.99 -8.11
N ASN A 26 3.82 13.25 -8.43
CA ASN A 26 3.29 14.63 -8.49
C ASN A 26 2.19 14.91 -7.45
N GLY A 27 1.72 13.89 -6.73
CA GLY A 27 0.53 14.02 -5.89
C GLY A 27 -0.76 14.17 -6.71
N ALA A 28 -0.71 13.80 -7.99
CA ALA A 28 -1.84 13.91 -8.89
C ALA A 28 -2.91 12.88 -8.52
N VAL A 29 -4.15 13.32 -8.42
CA VAL A 29 -5.31 12.46 -8.19
C VAL A 29 -6.23 12.55 -9.40
N PRO A 30 -6.77 11.43 -9.90
CA PRO A 30 -7.75 11.45 -10.98
C PRO A 30 -8.94 12.36 -10.64
N ALA A 31 -9.42 13.13 -11.62
CA ALA A 31 -10.51 14.10 -11.40
C ALA A 31 -11.81 13.46 -10.87
N ASN A 32 -12.05 12.18 -11.23
CA ASN A 32 -13.19 11.37 -10.83
C ASN A 32 -12.86 10.36 -9.72
N ALA A 33 -11.76 10.55 -9.00
CA ALA A 33 -11.37 9.62 -7.93
C ALA A 33 -12.41 9.61 -6.81
N GLN A 34 -12.87 8.42 -6.47
CA GLN A 34 -13.64 8.20 -5.24
C GLN A 34 -12.73 8.46 -4.03
N TYR A 35 -13.30 8.97 -2.94
CA TYR A 35 -12.60 9.10 -1.66
C TYR A 35 -13.28 8.23 -0.62
N LEU A 36 -12.48 7.50 0.15
CA LEU A 36 -12.95 6.69 1.27
C LEU A 36 -12.35 7.21 2.57
N PRO A 37 -13.11 7.14 3.69
CA PRO A 37 -12.65 7.62 4.98
C PRO A 37 -11.40 6.87 5.45
N VAL A 38 -10.56 7.55 6.22
CA VAL A 38 -9.50 6.87 6.99
C VAL A 38 -10.15 6.23 8.23
N PRO A 39 -9.94 4.94 8.51
CA PRO A 39 -10.57 4.27 9.64
C PRO A 39 -10.19 4.90 10.99
N PRO A 40 -11.07 4.84 12.01
CA PRO A 40 -10.77 5.32 13.35
C PRO A 40 -9.46 4.72 13.89
N GLY A 41 -8.65 5.54 14.56
CA GLY A 41 -7.36 5.11 15.13
C GLY A 41 -6.22 5.00 14.13
N LYS A 42 -6.45 5.20 12.82
CA LYS A 42 -5.38 5.27 11.81
C LYS A 42 -5.09 6.70 11.40
N VAL A 43 -3.82 7.00 11.15
CA VAL A 43 -3.37 8.35 10.80
C VAL A 43 -2.56 8.31 9.51
N VAL A 44 -3.10 8.91 8.45
CA VAL A 44 -2.36 9.16 7.21
C VAL A 44 -1.82 10.58 7.26
N ARG A 45 -0.49 10.72 7.34
CA ARG A 45 0.20 12.01 7.28
C ARG A 45 0.71 12.27 5.86
N LYS A 46 0.53 13.50 5.37
CA LYS A 46 0.98 14.00 4.04
C LYS A 46 0.36 13.35 2.80
N ARG A 47 0.50 12.03 2.58
CA ARG A 47 0.01 11.31 1.41
C ARG A 47 -0.34 9.86 1.75
N GLY A 48 -1.38 9.37 1.10
CA GLY A 48 -1.90 8.02 1.25
C GLY A 48 -3.18 7.87 0.45
N PHE A 49 -3.47 6.64 0.06
CA PHE A 49 -4.57 6.31 -0.83
C PHE A 49 -5.10 4.91 -0.52
N TRP A 50 -6.35 4.65 -0.88
CA TRP A 50 -6.90 3.30 -0.87
C TRP A 50 -6.54 2.62 -2.18
N LEU A 51 -5.82 1.51 -2.11
CA LEU A 51 -5.52 0.67 -3.25
C LEU A 51 -6.68 -0.31 -3.45
N HIS A 52 -7.27 -0.28 -4.64
CA HIS A 52 -8.11 -1.36 -5.14
C HIS A 52 -7.28 -2.18 -6.13
N PRO A 53 -6.72 -3.33 -5.73
CA PRO A 53 -5.89 -4.12 -6.63
C PRO A 53 -6.71 -4.67 -7.80
N GLY A 54 -6.08 -4.80 -8.96
CA GLY A 54 -6.70 -5.39 -10.16
C GLY A 54 -6.94 -6.91 -10.04
N TYR A 55 -6.43 -7.53 -8.97
CA TYR A 55 -6.58 -8.94 -8.66
C TYR A 55 -6.79 -9.15 -7.16
N ARG A 56 -7.33 -10.31 -6.78
CA ARG A 56 -7.64 -10.62 -5.38
C ARG A 56 -6.35 -10.86 -4.60
N MET A 57 -6.03 -10.02 -3.61
CA MET A 57 -4.83 -10.17 -2.77
C MET A 57 -5.09 -10.79 -1.39
N HIS A 58 -6.36 -10.83 -0.96
CA HIS A 58 -6.77 -11.33 0.36
C HIS A 58 -8.12 -12.07 0.24
N HIS A 59 -8.42 -12.96 1.19
CA HIS A 59 -9.69 -13.70 1.17
C HIS A 59 -10.91 -12.78 1.28
N THR A 60 -10.87 -11.75 2.11
CA THR A 60 -12.06 -10.94 2.40
C THR A 60 -11.89 -9.49 1.96
N ALA A 61 -10.66 -8.98 2.08
CA ALA A 61 -10.39 -7.56 1.87
C ALA A 61 -10.22 -7.27 0.38
N VAL A 62 -10.87 -6.22 -0.08
CA VAL A 62 -10.86 -5.74 -1.47
C VAL A 62 -10.17 -4.39 -1.61
N LEU A 63 -9.99 -3.67 -0.50
CA LEU A 63 -9.35 -2.36 -0.47
C LEU A 63 -8.30 -2.29 0.64
N PHE A 64 -7.16 -1.69 0.33
CA PHE A 64 -6.02 -1.59 1.24
C PHE A 64 -5.61 -0.13 1.39
N LEU A 65 -5.62 0.40 2.62
CA LEU A 65 -5.18 1.77 2.88
C LEU A 65 -3.66 1.81 2.92
N ILE A 66 -3.07 2.51 1.95
CA ILE A 66 -1.63 2.67 1.81
C ILE A 66 -1.20 4.02 2.37
N SER A 67 -0.27 3.99 3.32
CA SER A 67 0.47 5.18 3.76
C SER A 67 1.79 5.24 3.00
N THR A 68 2.04 6.36 2.32
CA THR A 68 3.28 6.55 1.52
C THR A 68 4.37 7.27 2.31
N ASP A 69 4.11 7.72 3.55
CA ASP A 69 5.09 8.38 4.40
C ASP A 69 5.80 7.34 5.30
N VAL A 70 7.04 6.99 4.93
CA VAL A 70 7.87 5.98 5.62
C VAL A 70 8.30 6.43 7.02
N TYR A 71 8.42 7.74 7.26
CA TYR A 71 9.09 8.29 8.45
C TYR A 71 8.13 8.91 9.47
N ALA A 72 6.94 9.35 9.03
CA ALA A 72 5.92 9.90 9.92
C ALA A 72 4.79 8.91 10.21
N MET A 73 5.01 7.64 9.87
CA MET A 73 4.03 6.58 10.01
C MET A 73 3.66 6.41 11.48
N ASN A 74 2.34 6.30 11.71
CA ASN A 74 1.67 5.85 12.93
C ASN A 74 2.60 5.74 14.16
N ALA A 75 2.42 6.63 15.13
CA ALA A 75 2.67 6.26 16.52
C ALA A 75 1.63 5.19 16.92
N ASP A 76 1.69 4.05 16.24
CA ASP A 76 1.02 2.82 16.64
C ASP A 76 2.04 2.20 17.58
N ASP A 77 1.77 2.32 18.88
CA ASP A 77 2.63 1.84 19.98
C ASP A 77 2.92 0.32 19.89
N PHE A 78 2.38 -0.35 18.87
CA PHE A 78 2.50 -1.75 18.55
C PHE A 78 3.20 -2.02 17.19
N TYR A 79 3.94 -1.04 16.64
CA TYR A 79 4.69 -1.18 15.37
C TYR A 79 5.55 -2.44 15.31
N GLU A 80 6.20 -2.81 16.41
CA GLU A 80 7.04 -4.01 16.52
C GLU A 80 6.24 -5.32 16.68
N ARG A 81 4.94 -5.24 17.03
CA ARG A 81 4.08 -6.40 17.31
C ARG A 81 3.13 -6.75 16.17
N ARG A 82 3.04 -5.91 15.13
CA ARG A 82 2.16 -6.16 13.98
C ARG A 82 2.98 -6.61 12.79
N ASP A 83 2.45 -7.62 12.11
CA ASP A 83 2.92 -8.00 10.79
C ASP A 83 2.86 -6.81 9.85
N GLN A 84 4.02 -6.45 9.29
CA GLN A 84 4.13 -5.33 8.36
C GLN A 84 3.91 -5.83 6.95
N PHE A 85 2.92 -5.24 6.30
CA PHE A 85 2.63 -5.49 4.91
C PHE A 85 2.98 -4.26 4.08
N TYR A 86 3.71 -4.50 3.00
CA TYR A 86 4.25 -3.48 2.13
C TYR A 86 3.56 -3.54 0.78
N CYS A 87 3.45 -2.38 0.15
CA CYS A 87 2.95 -2.22 -1.20
C CYS A 87 4.10 -1.84 -2.12
N TYR A 88 4.21 -2.58 -3.22
CA TYR A 88 5.19 -2.36 -4.27
C TYR A 88 4.50 -2.26 -5.61
N LEU A 89 5.06 -1.49 -6.54
CA LEU A 89 4.54 -1.31 -7.88
C LEU A 89 5.47 -1.99 -8.89
N SER A 90 4.92 -2.87 -9.72
CA SER A 90 5.61 -3.35 -10.91
C SER A 90 5.19 -2.53 -12.12
N HIS A 91 6.13 -1.75 -12.66
CA HIS A 91 5.91 -1.03 -13.91
C HIS A 91 5.77 -1.98 -15.10
N LYS A 92 6.50 -3.11 -15.06
CA LYS A 92 6.45 -4.14 -16.11
C LYS A 92 5.09 -4.84 -16.18
N ALA A 93 4.54 -5.23 -15.03
CA ALA A 93 3.23 -5.89 -14.97
C ALA A 93 2.06 -4.90 -14.93
N GLY A 94 2.32 -3.60 -14.71
CA GLY A 94 1.29 -2.58 -14.61
C GLY A 94 0.37 -2.75 -13.40
N THR A 95 0.85 -3.40 -12.34
CA THR A 95 0.07 -3.67 -11.12
C THR A 95 0.89 -3.45 -9.85
N ALA A 96 0.19 -3.14 -8.76
CA ALA A 96 0.76 -3.18 -7.43
C ALA A 96 0.70 -4.61 -6.86
N TYR A 97 1.64 -4.93 -5.97
CA TYR A 97 1.73 -6.13 -5.16
C TYR A 97 1.70 -5.74 -3.69
N ILE A 98 1.02 -6.54 -2.86
CA ILE A 98 1.05 -6.40 -1.41
C ILE A 98 1.59 -7.69 -0.80
N GLY A 99 2.51 -7.56 0.15
CA GLY A 99 3.10 -8.71 0.80
C GLY A 99 3.98 -8.39 1.99
N ARG A 100 4.55 -9.43 2.58
CA ARG A 100 5.64 -9.35 3.56
C ARG A 100 6.96 -9.36 2.82
N VAL A 101 7.92 -8.57 3.29
CA VAL A 101 9.28 -8.63 2.76
C VAL A 101 10.09 -9.58 3.63
N GLU A 102 10.66 -10.61 3.01
CA GLU A 102 11.58 -11.53 3.67
C GLU A 102 12.96 -11.48 3.00
N GLN A 103 14.00 -11.67 3.81
CA GLN A 103 15.38 -11.79 3.33
C GLN A 103 15.64 -13.25 2.95
N ALA A 104 15.80 -13.50 1.66
CA ALA A 104 16.21 -14.77 1.10
C ALA A 104 17.73 -14.74 0.87
N GLY A 105 18.52 -15.05 1.89
CA GLY A 105 19.99 -14.99 1.80
C GLY A 105 20.57 -13.57 1.92
N GLU A 106 21.81 -13.37 1.47
CA GLU A 106 22.58 -12.14 1.77
C GLU A 106 22.20 -10.91 0.93
N SER A 107 21.50 -11.07 -0.20
CA SER A 107 21.23 -9.95 -1.12
C SER A 107 19.88 -9.99 -1.81
N GLN A 108 19.06 -11.01 -1.57
CA GLN A 108 17.79 -11.16 -2.23
C GLN A 108 16.65 -10.91 -1.23
N GLN A 109 15.79 -9.96 -1.58
CA GLN A 109 14.54 -9.72 -0.87
C GLN A 109 13.39 -10.23 -1.71
N LEU A 110 12.53 -11.03 -1.07
CA LEU A 110 11.33 -11.58 -1.68
C LEU A 110 10.10 -10.90 -1.06
N LEU A 111 9.14 -10.58 -1.91
CA LEU A 111 7.82 -10.17 -1.47
C LEU A 111 6.91 -11.38 -1.43
N HIS A 112 6.67 -11.91 -0.23
CA HIS A 112 5.72 -13.00 -0.04
C HIS A 112 4.29 -12.45 -0.03
N PRO A 113 3.37 -13.05 -0.81
CA PRO A 113 1.98 -12.60 -0.83
C PRO A 113 1.35 -12.71 0.56
N LEU A 114 0.29 -11.93 0.78
CA LEU A 114 -0.48 -11.97 2.04
C LEU A 114 -1.01 -13.38 2.39
N MET A 115 -1.10 -14.26 1.39
CA MET A 115 -1.73 -15.56 1.48
C MET A 115 -0.96 -16.62 0.67
N PRO A 116 -0.46 -17.69 1.31
CA PRO A 116 0.28 -18.76 0.63
C PRO A 116 -0.62 -19.69 -0.22
N ASP A 117 -1.93 -19.74 0.07
CA ASP A 117 -2.85 -20.72 -0.54
C ASP A 117 -3.84 -20.11 -1.55
N LEU A 118 -3.85 -18.78 -1.71
CA LEU A 118 -4.76 -18.11 -2.64
C LEU A 118 -4.19 -18.01 -4.06
N HIS A 119 -2.86 -17.95 -4.16
CA HIS A 119 -2.08 -17.96 -5.38
C HIS A 119 -0.87 -18.85 -5.14
N GLU A 120 -0.34 -19.50 -6.18
CA GLU A 120 1.01 -20.07 -6.07
C GLU A 120 1.96 -18.99 -5.54
N PRO A 121 2.93 -19.34 -4.66
CA PRO A 121 3.88 -18.38 -4.13
C PRO A 121 4.60 -17.69 -5.29
N LEU A 122 4.14 -16.48 -5.61
CA LEU A 122 4.86 -15.55 -6.44
C LEU A 122 5.88 -14.91 -5.51
N ASP A 123 7.03 -15.57 -5.37
CA ASP A 123 8.21 -14.97 -4.80
C ASP A 123 8.68 -13.87 -5.78
N VAL A 124 8.09 -12.69 -5.66
CA VAL A 124 8.44 -11.56 -6.49
C VAL A 124 9.72 -10.97 -5.92
N GLN A 125 10.81 -11.10 -6.67
CA GLN A 125 12.04 -10.38 -6.36
C GLN A 125 11.73 -8.88 -6.31
N LEU A 126 12.14 -8.23 -5.23
CA LEU A 126 11.98 -6.78 -5.11
C LEU A 126 12.83 -6.00 -6.12
N ASP A 127 13.84 -6.64 -6.72
CA ASP A 127 14.64 -6.04 -7.78
C ASP A 127 13.75 -5.74 -9.01
N GLY A 128 13.61 -4.46 -9.34
CA GLY A 128 12.71 -3.96 -10.37
C GLY A 128 11.30 -3.58 -9.90
N LEU A 129 11.00 -3.66 -8.60
CA LEU A 129 9.78 -3.12 -8.00
C LEU A 129 10.01 -1.75 -7.36
N THR A 130 9.06 -0.83 -7.54
CA THR A 130 9.09 0.47 -6.88
C THR A 130 8.33 0.40 -5.58
N TYR A 131 8.99 0.73 -4.47
CA TYR A 131 8.33 0.83 -3.18
C TYR A 131 7.27 1.95 -3.19
N VAL A 132 6.05 1.62 -2.74
CA VAL A 132 4.90 2.54 -2.72
C VAL A 132 4.60 3.03 -1.30
N GLY A 133 4.61 2.12 -0.33
CA GLY A 133 4.24 2.42 1.05
C GLY A 133 3.80 1.21 1.85
N HIS A 134 3.23 1.44 3.03
CA HIS A 134 2.78 0.37 3.93
C HIS A 134 1.26 0.28 3.94
N VAL A 135 0.76 -0.94 4.05
CA VAL A 135 -0.65 -1.19 4.34
C VAL A 135 -0.89 -0.91 5.82
N ILE A 136 -1.78 0.04 6.11
CA ILE A 136 -2.13 0.41 7.50
C ILE A 136 -3.56 0.00 7.89
N SER A 137 -4.38 -0.37 6.91
CA SER A 137 -5.72 -0.92 7.09
C SER A 137 -6.18 -1.65 5.84
N ALA A 138 -7.16 -2.54 5.97
CA ALA A 138 -7.79 -3.24 4.87
C ALA A 138 -9.29 -3.42 5.17
N ILE A 139 -10.14 -3.34 4.14
CA ILE A 139 -11.60 -3.57 4.21
C ILE A 139 -12.07 -4.50 3.12
#